data_AF-A0A0R1N725-F1
#
_entry.id   AF-A0A0R1N725-F1
#
_cell.length_a   1.000
_cell.length_b   1.000
_cell.length_c   1.000
_cell.angle_alpha   90.00
_cell.angle_beta   90.00
_cell.angle_gamma   90.00
#
_symmetry.space_group_name_H-M   'P 1'
#
loop_
_entity.id
_entity.type
_entity.pdbx_description
1 polymer ?
#
loop_
_entity_poly.entity_id
_entity_poly.type
_entity_poly.pdbx_seq_one_letter_code
_entity_poly.pdbx_strand_id
1 'polypeptide(L)'
;MTVQPVITTNHSANPITPFWRWWFVLQGGLFTWLSLAALGGKDRLLGVAAGLAVALIESLLLYVATRTTPHNIILRWLYAANFLLQIYTVPFLIANMTNVVLRWLDLRNSLVATIVLAGLLALGAVLHIPCAMVLLAPLRSLWTRGIVAIVSFDGVVGASTGITDHLSKAVYPAVWRQLLDTGLYGALLLVLVGAIAMYQWGYRGPSWRFNPQAQWWVLTIAAVVILYFIGQNSFGGGDSFKGLVVWQFQLKAVNFTSIAEGLRAGIAEEWLYRYIVLALLLHGLHDSRWQIGGSVFLCGFLFGVWHLDNASVQPLLATLDQVQFAIITGWLIAALYLYTGSFIVPVAFHAGLDILAIMASGTTLSSTPTFNQYLWGTIVELTLVLLTVWLLTGRRKDAMTWTVDNIVPGNTLHFSTPFIQA
;
A
#
# COMPACT_ATOMS: atom_id res chain seq x y z
N MET A 1 5.54 -41.41 -13.81
CA MET A 1 6.55 -40.79 -12.93
C MET A 1 6.03 -39.46 -12.45
N THR A 2 5.51 -39.42 -11.24
CA THR A 2 5.08 -38.20 -10.55
C THR A 2 6.32 -37.42 -10.13
N VAL A 3 6.67 -36.40 -10.89
CA VAL A 3 7.67 -35.40 -10.46
C VAL A 3 7.01 -34.59 -9.37
N GLN A 4 7.33 -34.89 -8.10
CA GLN A 4 7.02 -33.96 -7.02
C GLN A 4 7.83 -32.68 -7.25
N PRO A 5 7.20 -31.50 -7.26
CA PRO A 5 7.96 -30.27 -7.22
C PRO A 5 8.62 -30.21 -5.84
N VAL A 6 9.95 -30.29 -5.82
CA VAL A 6 10.73 -29.96 -4.64
C VAL A 6 10.63 -28.45 -4.48
N ILE A 7 9.59 -27.98 -3.78
CA ILE A 7 9.55 -26.62 -3.26
C ILE A 7 10.59 -26.61 -2.15
N THR A 8 11.82 -26.22 -2.49
CA THR A 8 12.84 -25.95 -1.48
C THR A 8 12.34 -24.78 -0.65
N THR A 9 11.86 -25.06 0.57
CA THR A 9 11.37 -24.09 1.57
C THR A 9 12.43 -23.09 2.05
N ASN A 10 13.61 -23.10 1.46
CA ASN A 10 14.74 -22.26 1.81
C ASN A 10 15.17 -21.42 0.60
N HIS A 11 14.36 -20.42 0.24
CA HIS A 11 14.97 -19.20 -0.29
C HIS A 11 15.78 -18.61 0.88
N SER A 12 17.09 -18.88 0.88
CA SER A 12 18.02 -18.26 1.83
C SER A 12 17.83 -16.74 1.72
N ALA A 13 17.32 -16.11 2.78
CA ALA A 13 17.15 -14.66 2.79
C ALA A 13 18.47 -13.99 2.41
N ASN A 14 18.42 -13.03 1.51
CA ASN A 14 19.61 -12.35 1.02
C ASN A 14 20.28 -11.64 2.21
N PRO A 15 21.54 -12.01 2.55
CA PRO A 15 22.22 -11.41 3.68
C PRO A 15 22.45 -9.92 3.41
N ILE A 16 22.31 -9.10 4.46
CA ILE A 16 22.58 -7.67 4.36
C ILE A 16 24.07 -7.47 4.07
N THR A 17 24.39 -6.99 2.88
CA THR A 17 25.77 -6.68 2.48
C THR A 17 26.29 -5.45 3.24
N PRO A 18 27.62 -5.31 3.42
CA PRO A 18 28.20 -4.12 4.04
C PRO A 18 27.79 -2.82 3.34
N PHE A 19 27.65 -2.85 2.02
CA PHE A 19 27.22 -1.71 1.22
C PHE A 19 25.84 -1.19 1.65
N TRP A 20 24.82 -2.05 1.65
CA TRP A 20 23.46 -1.66 2.02
C TRP A 20 23.35 -1.22 3.48
N ARG A 21 24.08 -1.92 4.38
CA ARG A 21 24.14 -1.55 5.79
C ARG A 21 24.67 -0.14 5.98
N TRP A 22 25.84 0.17 5.41
CA TRP A 22 26.47 1.46 5.63
C TRP A 22 25.76 2.60 4.92
N TRP A 23 25.18 2.35 3.73
CA TRP A 23 24.29 3.34 3.11
C TRP A 23 23.14 3.67 4.07
N PHE A 24 22.39 2.67 4.52
CA PHE A 24 21.24 2.85 5.40
C PHE A 24 21.58 3.60 6.70
N VAL A 25 22.69 3.24 7.36
CA VAL A 25 23.13 3.88 8.61
C VAL A 25 23.61 5.31 8.38
N LEU A 26 24.50 5.53 7.41
CA LEU A 26 25.09 6.85 7.17
C LEU A 26 24.05 7.85 6.67
N GLN A 27 23.12 7.42 5.80
CA GLN A 27 22.05 8.31 5.33
C GLN A 27 21.11 8.69 6.47
N GLY A 28 20.70 7.74 7.32
CA GLY A 28 19.78 8.03 8.41
C GLY A 28 20.40 8.95 9.45
N GLY A 29 21.66 8.71 9.82
CA GLY A 29 22.42 9.63 10.67
C GLY A 29 22.53 11.04 10.08
N LEU A 30 22.88 11.16 8.80
CA LEU A 30 22.95 12.44 8.10
C LEU A 30 21.59 13.16 8.08
N PHE A 31 20.50 12.45 7.78
CA PHE A 31 19.17 13.05 7.69
C PHE A 31 18.63 13.47 9.06
N THR A 32 18.91 12.70 10.10
CA THR A 32 18.62 13.10 11.49
C THR A 32 19.37 14.36 11.87
N TRP A 33 20.67 14.44 11.54
CA TRP A 33 21.45 15.64 11.80
C TRP A 33 20.90 16.86 11.04
N LEU A 34 20.64 16.73 9.74
CA LEU A 34 20.09 17.81 8.91
C LEU A 34 18.73 18.30 9.43
N SER A 35 17.87 17.35 9.83
CA SER A 35 16.54 17.62 10.37
C SER A 35 16.61 18.48 11.63
N LEU A 36 17.55 18.19 12.53
CA LEU A 36 17.70 18.91 13.80
C LEU A 36 18.49 20.21 13.65
N ALA A 37 19.49 20.26 12.76
CA ALA A 37 20.23 21.47 12.44
C ALA A 37 19.29 22.57 11.91
N ALA A 38 18.22 22.18 11.20
CA ALA A 38 17.20 23.11 10.71
C ALA A 38 16.30 23.72 11.81
N LEU A 39 16.21 23.11 13.00
CA LEU A 39 15.42 23.61 14.13
C LEU A 39 16.14 24.69 14.96
N GLY A 40 17.46 24.86 14.79
CA GLY A 40 18.33 25.63 15.69
C GLY A 40 18.10 27.16 15.76
N GLY A 41 17.13 27.73 15.05
CA GLY A 41 16.74 29.14 15.17
C GLY A 41 17.91 30.13 15.17
N LYS A 42 17.97 31.02 16.19
CA LYS A 42 19.03 32.03 16.37
C LYS A 42 20.34 31.47 16.94
N ASP A 43 20.31 30.39 17.72
CA ASP A 43 21.50 29.73 18.29
C ASP A 43 21.86 28.46 17.49
N ARG A 44 22.25 28.69 16.22
CA ARG A 44 22.62 27.62 15.28
C ARG A 44 23.68 26.67 15.84
N LEU A 45 24.62 27.14 16.66
CA LEU A 45 25.68 26.32 17.26
C LEU A 45 25.14 25.26 18.21
N LEU A 46 24.17 25.61 19.07
CA LEU A 46 23.61 24.69 20.04
C LEU A 46 22.68 23.67 19.37
N GLY A 47 21.91 24.09 18.36
CA GLY A 47 21.10 23.21 17.53
C GLY A 47 21.92 22.23 16.69
N VAL A 48 23.05 22.68 16.12
CA VAL A 48 23.97 21.82 15.37
C VAL A 48 24.65 20.80 16.29
N ALA A 49 25.13 21.21 17.47
CA ALA A 49 25.77 20.31 18.42
C ALA A 49 24.80 19.27 19.01
N ALA A 50 23.59 19.69 19.41
CA ALA A 50 22.55 18.77 19.86
C ALA A 50 22.10 17.82 18.74
N GLY A 51 21.99 18.32 17.51
CA GLY A 51 21.68 17.50 16.33
C GLY A 51 22.71 16.40 16.07
N LEU A 52 24.00 16.66 16.32
CA LEU A 52 25.07 15.65 16.17
C LEU A 52 24.92 14.52 17.20
N ALA A 53 24.62 14.84 18.46
CA ALA A 53 24.44 13.83 19.50
C ALA A 53 23.28 12.88 19.17
N VAL A 54 22.14 13.44 18.74
CA VAL A 54 20.96 12.63 18.36
C VAL A 54 21.24 11.82 17.09
N ALA A 55 21.93 12.40 16.10
CA ALA A 55 22.32 11.67 14.90
C ALA A 55 23.23 10.47 15.17
N LEU A 56 24.13 10.57 16.16
CA LEU A 56 24.98 9.45 16.58
C LEU A 56 24.16 8.34 17.26
N ILE A 57 23.21 8.71 18.13
CA ILE A 57 22.29 7.76 18.76
C ILE A 57 21.46 7.05 17.69
N GLU A 58 20.88 7.81 16.75
CA GLU A 58 20.07 7.26 15.67
C GLU A 58 20.90 6.37 14.74
N SER A 59 22.13 6.75 14.41
CA SER A 59 23.05 5.90 13.63
C SER A 59 23.33 4.57 14.33
N LEU A 60 23.48 4.58 15.65
CA LEU A 60 23.63 3.35 16.44
C LEU A 60 22.37 2.49 16.38
N LEU A 61 21.18 3.09 16.54
CA LEU A 61 19.90 2.38 16.45
C LEU A 61 19.66 1.77 15.06
N LEU A 62 19.95 2.52 14.00
CA LEU A 62 19.92 2.04 12.62
C LEU A 62 20.91 0.89 12.41
N TYR A 63 22.14 1.01 12.95
CA TYR A 63 23.13 -0.06 12.87
C TYR A 63 22.64 -1.33 13.57
N VAL A 64 22.07 -1.20 14.77
CA VAL A 64 21.47 -2.32 15.51
C VAL A 64 20.35 -2.97 14.71
N ALA A 65 19.49 -2.21 14.02
CA ALA A 65 18.44 -2.77 13.16
C ALA A 65 18.98 -3.66 12.03
N THR A 66 20.23 -3.42 11.59
CA THR A 66 20.89 -4.24 10.54
C THR A 66 21.55 -5.52 11.06
N ARG A 67 21.52 -5.75 12.38
CA ARG A 67 22.14 -6.92 13.02
C ARG A 67 21.17 -8.09 13.08
N THR A 68 21.73 -9.27 13.33
CA THR A 68 20.96 -10.48 13.60
C THR A 68 20.17 -10.34 14.89
N THR A 69 18.95 -10.87 14.91
CA THR A 69 18.09 -10.87 16.09
C THR A 69 18.79 -11.52 17.30
N PRO A 70 18.81 -10.87 18.48
CA PRO A 70 19.39 -11.44 19.68
C PRO A 70 18.68 -12.71 20.17
N HIS A 71 19.41 -13.61 20.84
CA HIS A 71 18.83 -14.80 21.48
C HIS A 71 18.07 -14.48 22.76
N ASN A 72 18.54 -13.51 23.55
CA ASN A 72 17.90 -13.10 24.80
C ASN A 72 16.52 -12.45 24.52
N ILE A 73 15.49 -12.87 25.27
CA ILE A 73 14.11 -12.44 25.02
C ILE A 73 13.91 -10.93 25.19
N ILE A 74 14.50 -10.31 26.21
CA ILE A 74 14.39 -8.87 26.47
C ILE A 74 15.06 -8.09 25.33
N LEU A 75 16.28 -8.49 24.96
CA LEU A 75 17.00 -7.87 23.84
C LEU A 75 16.29 -8.06 22.51
N ARG A 76 15.59 -9.19 22.32
CA ARG A 76 14.77 -9.45 21.14
C ARG A 76 13.56 -8.51 21.06
N TRP A 77 12.90 -8.25 22.19
CA TRP A 77 11.81 -7.26 22.25
C TRP A 77 12.32 -5.85 21.94
N LEU A 78 13.43 -5.42 22.54
CA LEU A 78 14.04 -4.12 22.25
C LEU A 78 14.48 -4.00 20.79
N TYR A 79 15.07 -5.07 20.24
CA TYR A 79 15.41 -5.13 18.81
C TYR A 79 14.17 -4.98 17.94
N ALA A 80 13.09 -5.70 18.24
CA ALA A 80 11.84 -5.61 17.47
C ALA A 80 11.20 -4.22 17.56
N ALA A 81 11.17 -3.61 18.76
CA ALA A 81 10.68 -2.26 18.95
C ALA A 81 11.49 -1.23 18.15
N ASN A 82 12.83 -1.30 18.21
CA ASN A 82 13.70 -0.46 17.39
C ASN A 82 13.47 -0.70 15.90
N PHE A 83 13.38 -1.95 15.46
CA PHE A 83 13.16 -2.29 14.06
C PHE A 83 11.83 -1.73 13.52
N LEU A 84 10.74 -1.84 14.29
CA LEU A 84 9.44 -1.24 13.94
C LEU A 84 9.49 0.29 13.94
N LEU A 85 10.22 0.89 14.89
CA LEU A 85 10.47 2.33 14.90
C LEU A 85 11.17 2.75 13.60
N GLN A 86 12.18 2.02 13.13
CA GLN A 86 12.92 2.38 11.92
C GLN A 86 12.13 2.25 10.63
N ILE A 87 11.19 1.29 10.56
CA ILE A 87 10.25 1.18 9.43
C ILE A 87 9.43 2.46 9.28
N TYR A 88 9.04 3.07 10.40
CA TYR A 88 8.27 4.30 10.40
C TYR A 88 9.16 5.54 10.24
N THR A 89 10.23 5.66 11.03
CA THR A 89 11.04 6.88 11.13
C THR A 89 11.81 7.21 9.87
N VAL A 90 12.40 6.21 9.18
CA VAL A 90 13.30 6.51 8.05
C VAL A 90 12.58 7.18 6.86
N PRO A 91 11.39 6.74 6.42
CA PRO A 91 10.61 7.49 5.43
C PRO A 91 10.39 8.96 5.80
N PHE A 92 10.03 9.24 7.06
CA PHE A 92 9.86 10.61 7.55
C PHE A 92 11.17 11.41 7.56
N LEU A 93 12.31 10.78 7.89
CA LEU A 93 13.62 11.44 7.80
C LEU A 93 13.95 11.84 6.36
N ILE A 94 13.66 11.00 5.37
CA ILE A 94 13.88 11.29 3.94
C ILE A 94 12.97 12.45 3.49
N ALA A 95 11.69 12.41 3.87
CA ALA A 95 10.72 13.46 3.54
C ALA A 95 11.10 14.80 4.18
N ASN A 96 11.45 14.80 5.47
CA ASN A 96 11.86 15.99 6.18
C ASN A 96 13.17 16.57 5.65
N MET A 97 14.15 15.72 5.32
CA MET A 97 15.38 16.15 4.63
C MET A 97 15.04 16.87 3.32
N THR A 98 14.12 16.32 2.53
CA THR A 98 13.67 16.94 1.28
C THR A 98 13.08 18.33 1.53
N ASN A 99 12.20 18.46 2.54
CA ASN A 99 11.62 19.74 2.94
C ASN A 99 12.70 20.75 3.37
N VAL A 100 13.62 20.34 4.24
CA VAL A 100 14.70 21.19 4.75
C VAL A 100 15.57 21.72 3.61
N VAL A 101 15.96 20.86 2.67
CA VAL A 101 16.74 21.26 1.49
C VAL A 101 15.98 22.29 0.66
N LEU A 102 14.70 22.05 0.37
CA LEU A 102 13.86 23.00 -0.38
C LEU A 102 13.77 24.36 0.31
N ARG A 103 13.63 24.38 1.64
CA ARG A 103 13.60 25.62 2.44
C ARG A 103 14.93 26.36 2.42
N TRP A 104 16.06 25.64 2.49
CA TRP A 104 17.39 26.26 2.43
C TRP A 104 17.74 26.82 1.06
N LEU A 105 17.24 26.22 -0.01
CA LEU A 105 17.42 26.73 -1.37
C LEU A 105 16.66 28.05 -1.62
N ASP A 106 15.65 28.38 -0.80
CA ASP A 106 14.83 29.61 -0.88
C ASP A 106 14.45 30.00 -2.32
N LEU A 107 13.96 29.02 -3.08
CA LEU A 107 13.70 29.19 -4.51
C LEU A 107 12.61 30.23 -4.74
N ARG A 108 12.83 31.13 -5.70
CA ARG A 108 11.90 32.23 -6.04
C ARG A 108 11.20 32.05 -7.38
N ASN A 109 11.76 31.21 -8.26
CA ASN A 109 11.22 30.94 -9.58
C ASN A 109 10.47 29.60 -9.58
N SER A 110 9.21 29.61 -10.02
CA SER A 110 8.33 28.43 -9.98
C SER A 110 8.78 27.27 -10.88
N LEU A 111 9.36 27.57 -12.05
CA LEU A 111 9.89 26.55 -12.96
C LEU A 111 11.12 25.85 -12.35
N VAL A 112 12.06 26.63 -11.81
CA VAL A 112 13.24 26.09 -11.12
C VAL A 112 12.81 25.28 -9.91
N ALA A 113 11.87 25.78 -9.11
CA ALA A 113 11.34 25.06 -7.96
C ALA A 113 10.69 23.73 -8.33
N THR A 114 9.96 23.69 -9.45
CA THR A 114 9.38 22.45 -9.98
C THR A 114 10.45 21.44 -10.38
N ILE A 115 11.48 21.87 -11.12
CA ILE A 115 12.57 20.98 -11.56
C ILE A 115 13.34 20.44 -10.34
N VAL A 116 13.68 21.31 -9.39
CA VAL A 116 14.39 20.92 -8.18
C VAL A 116 13.55 19.96 -7.33
N LEU A 117 12.26 20.26 -7.13
CA LEU A 117 11.35 19.37 -6.40
C LEU A 117 11.27 18.00 -7.07
N ALA A 118 11.03 17.94 -8.38
CA ALA A 118 10.97 16.67 -9.10
C ALA A 118 12.28 15.87 -8.98
N GLY A 119 13.43 16.54 -9.07
CA GLY A 119 14.74 15.93 -8.87
C GLY A 119 14.94 15.39 -7.45
N LEU A 120 14.50 16.13 -6.43
CA LEU A 120 14.56 15.69 -5.04
C LEU A 120 13.59 14.55 -4.72
N LEU A 121 12.40 14.52 -5.34
CA LEU A 121 11.50 13.37 -5.24
C LEU A 121 12.11 12.13 -5.90
N ALA A 122 12.69 12.27 -7.10
CA ALA A 122 13.40 11.15 -7.74
C ALA A 122 14.56 10.62 -6.87
N LEU A 123 15.35 11.53 -6.27
CA LEU A 123 16.38 11.16 -5.30
C LEU A 123 15.77 10.50 -4.06
N GLY A 124 14.67 11.03 -3.54
CA GLY A 124 13.93 10.46 -2.41
C GLY A 124 13.55 9.01 -2.67
N ALA A 125 13.06 8.68 -3.86
CA ALA A 125 12.77 7.30 -4.25
C ALA A 125 14.01 6.39 -4.18
N VAL A 126 15.17 6.86 -4.66
CA VAL A 126 16.45 6.12 -4.54
C VAL A 126 16.86 5.92 -3.09
N LEU A 127 16.66 6.93 -2.23
CA LEU A 127 17.00 6.88 -0.80
C LEU A 127 16.13 5.90 0.01
N HIS A 128 14.99 5.47 -0.52
CA HIS A 128 14.14 4.42 0.08
C HIS A 128 14.64 3.00 -0.24
N ILE A 129 15.51 2.81 -1.25
CA ILE A 129 16.02 1.48 -1.63
C ILE A 129 16.76 0.80 -0.47
N PRO A 130 17.67 1.46 0.27
CA PRO A 130 18.31 0.86 1.44
C PRO A 130 17.31 0.39 2.50
N CYS A 131 16.18 1.09 2.70
CA CYS A 131 15.14 0.66 3.64
C CYS A 131 14.56 -0.69 3.23
N ALA A 132 14.22 -0.86 1.95
CA ALA A 132 13.73 -2.13 1.43
C ALA A 132 14.79 -3.24 1.58
N MET A 133 16.05 -2.95 1.26
CA MET A 133 17.15 -3.93 1.28
C MET A 133 17.60 -4.34 2.68
N VAL A 134 17.47 -3.46 3.67
CA VAL A 134 17.95 -3.70 5.04
C VAL A 134 16.83 -4.16 5.96
N LEU A 135 15.64 -3.57 5.85
CA LEU A 135 14.53 -3.85 6.76
C LEU A 135 13.64 -4.97 6.21
N LEU A 136 13.27 -4.94 4.92
CA LEU A 136 12.27 -5.87 4.38
C LEU A 136 12.90 -7.13 3.79
N ALA A 137 13.90 -7.00 2.91
CA ALA A 137 14.51 -8.10 2.17
C ALA A 137 15.03 -9.27 3.05
N PRO A 138 15.65 -9.03 4.22
CA PRO A 138 16.20 -10.11 5.04
C PRO A 138 15.14 -10.94 5.80
N LEU A 139 13.87 -10.51 5.79
CA LEU A 139 12.80 -11.17 6.52
C LEU A 139 12.53 -12.57 5.96
N ARG A 140 12.48 -13.55 6.86
CA ARG A 140 12.29 -14.98 6.52
C ARG A 140 10.86 -15.47 6.71
N SER A 141 10.24 -15.12 7.83
CA SER A 141 8.90 -15.57 8.19
C SER A 141 7.84 -14.86 7.34
N LEU A 142 6.92 -15.62 6.75
CA LEU A 142 5.77 -15.08 6.02
C LEU A 142 4.94 -14.12 6.88
N TRP A 143 4.75 -14.46 8.16
CA TRP A 143 4.04 -13.61 9.12
C TRP A 143 4.76 -12.29 9.35
N THR A 144 6.08 -12.31 9.55
CA THR A 144 6.86 -11.09 9.75
C THR A 144 6.87 -10.22 8.49
N ARG A 145 6.97 -10.83 7.30
CA ARG A 145 6.85 -10.12 6.02
C ARG A 145 5.52 -9.39 5.91
N GLY A 146 4.42 -10.06 6.24
CA GLY A 146 3.07 -9.47 6.20
C GLY A 146 2.89 -8.32 7.19
N ILE A 147 3.24 -8.54 8.46
CA ILE A 147 3.12 -7.51 9.51
C ILE A 147 3.96 -6.28 9.16
N VAL A 148 5.21 -6.49 8.76
CA VAL A 148 6.10 -5.38 8.40
C VAL A 148 5.60 -4.65 7.15
N ALA A 149 5.07 -5.35 6.15
CA ALA A 149 4.51 -4.70 4.96
C ALA A 149 3.32 -3.79 5.32
N ILE A 150 2.43 -4.25 6.22
CA ILE A 150 1.28 -3.46 6.69
C ILE A 150 1.78 -2.23 7.47
N VAL A 151 2.68 -2.40 8.45
CA VAL A 151 3.22 -1.28 9.24
C VAL A 151 4.02 -0.29 8.37
N SER A 152 4.66 -0.78 7.30
CA SER A 152 5.41 0.08 6.37
C SER A 152 4.51 1.00 5.57
N PHE A 153 3.21 0.70 5.43
CA PHE A 153 2.26 1.53 4.70
C PHE A 153 2.21 2.94 5.29
N ASP A 154 1.90 3.06 6.58
CA ASP A 154 1.68 4.36 7.23
C ASP A 154 2.94 5.21 7.19
N GLY A 155 4.10 4.59 7.44
CA GLY A 155 5.40 5.25 7.37
C GLY A 155 5.71 5.79 5.96
N VAL A 156 5.62 4.95 4.93
CA VAL A 156 6.02 5.32 3.57
C VAL A 156 5.01 6.23 2.88
N VAL A 157 3.71 5.95 3.02
CA VAL A 157 2.66 6.76 2.40
C VAL A 157 2.52 8.10 3.13
N GLY A 158 2.43 8.05 4.47
CA GLY A 158 2.22 9.22 5.31
C GLY A 158 3.40 10.20 5.31
N ALA A 159 4.65 9.72 5.22
CA ALA A 159 5.81 10.61 5.22
C ALA A 159 5.80 11.64 4.09
N SER A 160 5.17 11.34 2.96
CA SER A 160 5.17 12.23 1.80
C SER A 160 4.35 13.53 2.00
N THR A 161 3.37 13.53 2.91
CA THR A 161 2.42 14.65 3.08
C THR A 161 3.06 15.89 3.69
N GLY A 162 4.13 15.73 4.46
CA GLY A 162 4.86 16.86 5.08
C GLY A 162 5.92 17.51 4.20
N ILE A 163 6.17 17.02 2.98
CA ILE A 163 7.30 17.50 2.15
C ILE A 163 7.13 18.97 1.78
N THR A 164 5.91 19.46 1.58
CA THR A 164 5.67 20.86 1.15
C THR A 164 5.36 21.83 2.28
N ASP A 165 5.42 21.36 3.53
CA ASP A 165 5.12 22.17 4.70
C ASP A 165 6.03 23.41 4.77
N HIS A 166 5.41 24.55 5.08
CA HIS A 166 6.08 25.85 5.17
C HIS A 166 6.75 26.35 3.87
N LEU A 167 6.56 25.68 2.73
CA LEU A 167 7.01 26.18 1.44
C LEU A 167 6.02 27.23 0.88
N SER A 168 6.54 28.17 0.08
CA SER A 168 5.71 29.22 -0.52
C SER A 168 4.73 28.66 -1.55
N LYS A 169 3.42 28.82 -1.29
CA LYS A 169 2.35 28.44 -2.23
C LYS A 169 2.39 29.21 -3.55
N ALA A 170 3.07 30.37 -3.59
CA ALA A 170 3.25 31.17 -4.80
C ALA A 170 4.37 30.61 -5.71
N VAL A 171 5.36 29.94 -5.11
CA VAL A 171 6.49 29.36 -5.84
C VAL A 171 6.19 27.92 -6.25
N TYR A 172 5.61 27.12 -5.35
CA TYR A 172 5.34 25.69 -5.59
C TYR A 172 3.90 25.48 -6.08
N PRO A 173 3.71 25.04 -7.34
CA PRO A 173 2.39 24.87 -7.94
C PRO A 173 1.47 23.94 -7.14
N ALA A 174 0.16 24.20 -7.22
CA ALA A 174 -0.84 23.44 -6.48
C ALA A 174 -0.82 21.94 -6.80
N VAL A 175 -0.57 21.55 -8.05
CA VAL A 175 -0.53 20.14 -8.45
C VAL A 175 0.53 19.34 -7.68
N TRP A 176 1.70 19.92 -7.42
CA TRP A 176 2.76 19.25 -6.68
C TRP A 176 2.43 19.12 -5.19
N ARG A 177 1.86 20.19 -4.61
CA ARG A 177 1.40 20.16 -3.22
C ARG A 177 0.31 19.12 -3.07
N GLN A 178 -0.71 19.15 -3.92
CA GLN A 178 -1.79 18.15 -3.89
C GLN A 178 -1.27 16.72 -4.10
N LEU A 179 -0.32 16.47 -5.01
CA LEU A 179 0.28 15.14 -5.20
C LEU A 179 0.93 14.60 -3.91
N LEU A 180 1.56 15.48 -3.13
CA LEU A 180 2.29 15.15 -1.92
C LEU A 180 1.35 15.08 -0.71
N ASP A 181 0.51 16.11 -0.53
CA ASP A 181 -0.46 16.25 0.56
C ASP A 181 -1.48 15.10 0.58
N THR A 182 -1.91 14.59 -0.59
CA THR A 182 -2.81 13.42 -0.69
C THR A 182 -2.08 12.09 -0.53
N GLY A 183 -0.77 12.08 -0.30
CA GLY A 183 0.04 10.87 -0.17
C GLY A 183 0.23 10.05 -1.45
N LEU A 184 -0.16 10.56 -2.63
CA LEU A 184 -0.07 9.80 -3.89
C LEU A 184 1.40 9.50 -4.26
N TYR A 185 2.31 10.43 -4.01
CA TYR A 185 3.75 10.15 -4.15
C TYR A 185 4.21 9.03 -3.19
N GLY A 186 3.75 9.04 -1.94
CA GLY A 186 4.00 7.98 -0.97
C GLY A 186 3.48 6.61 -1.41
N ALA A 187 2.31 6.56 -2.09
CA ALA A 187 1.81 5.33 -2.71
C ALA A 187 2.79 4.76 -3.76
N LEU A 188 3.38 5.62 -4.60
CA LEU A 188 4.39 5.21 -5.59
C LEU A 188 5.68 4.72 -4.91
N LEU A 189 6.08 5.34 -3.79
CA LEU A 189 7.20 4.85 -2.98
C LEU A 189 6.91 3.48 -2.36
N LEU A 190 5.69 3.24 -1.89
CA LEU A 190 5.27 1.94 -1.39
C LEU A 190 5.34 0.87 -2.49
N VAL A 191 4.95 1.21 -3.72
CA VAL A 191 5.12 0.33 -4.89
C VAL A 191 6.59 -0.03 -5.09
N LEU A 192 7.49 0.96 -5.09
CA LEU A 192 8.93 0.74 -5.24
C LEU A 192 9.50 -0.15 -4.13
N VAL A 193 9.26 0.21 -2.86
CA VAL A 193 9.77 -0.51 -1.69
C VAL A 193 9.21 -1.93 -1.63
N GLY A 194 7.91 -2.08 -1.88
CA GLY A 194 7.22 -3.37 -1.92
C GLY A 194 7.68 -4.25 -3.08
N ALA A 195 7.92 -3.69 -4.27
CA ALA A 195 8.46 -4.42 -5.43
C ALA A 195 9.84 -5.00 -5.12
N ILE A 196 10.73 -4.19 -4.53
CA ILE A 196 12.05 -4.64 -4.11
C ILE A 196 11.91 -5.76 -3.07
N ALA A 197 11.09 -5.56 -2.03
CA ALA A 197 10.89 -6.56 -0.99
C ALA A 197 10.38 -7.90 -1.55
N MET A 198 9.34 -7.86 -2.39
CA MET A 198 8.75 -9.04 -3.01
C MET A 198 9.74 -9.77 -3.91
N TYR A 199 10.51 -9.04 -4.72
CA TYR A 199 11.58 -9.63 -5.54
C TYR A 199 12.65 -10.31 -4.68
N GLN A 200 13.10 -9.66 -3.60
CA GLN A 200 14.09 -10.24 -2.69
C GLN A 200 13.56 -11.45 -1.91
N TRP A 201 12.24 -11.53 -1.74
CA TRP A 201 11.56 -12.68 -1.15
C TRP A 201 11.28 -13.82 -2.14
N GLY A 202 11.64 -13.64 -3.42
CA GLY A 202 11.52 -14.64 -4.48
C GLY A 202 10.20 -14.58 -5.25
N TYR A 203 9.31 -13.62 -4.97
CA TYR A 203 8.04 -13.48 -5.67
C TYR A 203 8.23 -12.75 -7.00
N ARG A 204 7.40 -13.11 -7.99
CA ARG A 204 7.31 -12.38 -9.25
C ARG A 204 6.53 -11.07 -9.08
N GLY A 205 6.75 -10.13 -9.99
CA GLY A 205 5.92 -8.95 -10.12
C GLY A 205 4.47 -9.31 -10.48
N PRO A 206 3.49 -8.46 -10.15
CA PRO A 206 2.11 -8.70 -10.56
C PRO A 206 1.99 -8.68 -12.09
N SER A 207 1.11 -9.52 -12.64
CA SER A 207 0.82 -9.51 -14.07
C SER A 207 -0.13 -8.34 -14.40
N TRP A 208 0.11 -7.73 -15.57
CA TRP A 208 -0.78 -6.72 -16.17
C TRP A 208 -1.66 -7.31 -17.27
N ARG A 209 -1.37 -8.55 -17.70
CA ARG A 209 -2.11 -9.27 -18.72
C ARG A 209 -3.26 -10.04 -18.09
N PHE A 210 -4.36 -10.16 -18.82
CA PHE A 210 -5.46 -11.02 -18.42
C PHE A 210 -5.06 -12.49 -18.46
N ASN A 211 -5.55 -13.23 -17.49
CA ASN A 211 -5.46 -14.68 -17.37
C ASN A 211 -6.12 -15.31 -18.61
N PRO A 212 -5.39 -16.11 -19.39
CA PRO A 212 -5.93 -16.75 -20.60
C PRO A 212 -7.02 -17.79 -20.29
N GLN A 213 -7.12 -18.26 -19.04
CA GLN A 213 -8.18 -19.19 -18.59
C GLN A 213 -9.46 -18.45 -18.17
N ALA A 214 -9.41 -17.12 -18.01
CA ALA A 214 -10.58 -16.32 -17.68
C ALA A 214 -11.55 -16.26 -18.87
N GLN A 215 -12.83 -16.50 -18.61
CA GLN A 215 -13.87 -16.52 -19.62
C GLN A 215 -14.45 -15.12 -19.77
N TRP A 216 -14.50 -14.61 -20.99
CA TRP A 216 -14.96 -13.23 -21.27
C TRP A 216 -16.36 -12.95 -20.70
N TRP A 217 -17.29 -13.90 -20.78
CA TRP A 217 -18.66 -13.71 -20.28
C TRP A 217 -18.72 -13.61 -18.75
N VAL A 218 -17.81 -14.27 -18.02
CA VAL A 218 -17.67 -14.11 -16.56
C VAL A 218 -17.17 -12.71 -16.24
N LEU A 219 -16.20 -12.21 -17.02
CA LEU A 219 -15.71 -10.83 -16.90
C LEU A 219 -16.81 -9.82 -17.19
N THR A 220 -17.67 -10.07 -18.18
CA THR A 220 -18.82 -9.21 -18.48
C THR A 220 -19.80 -9.17 -17.32
N ILE A 221 -20.16 -10.31 -16.73
CA ILE A 221 -21.05 -10.36 -15.55
C ILE A 221 -20.42 -9.59 -14.38
N ALA A 222 -19.14 -9.85 -14.09
CA ALA A 222 -18.43 -9.14 -13.04
C ALA A 222 -18.40 -7.63 -13.27
N ALA A 223 -18.10 -7.19 -14.49
CA ALA A 223 -18.08 -5.78 -14.86
C ALA A 223 -19.44 -5.11 -14.68
N VAL A 224 -20.54 -5.76 -15.09
CA VAL A 224 -21.91 -5.23 -14.90
C VAL A 224 -22.22 -5.05 -13.41
N VAL A 225 -21.91 -6.05 -12.58
CA VAL A 225 -22.14 -5.97 -11.13
C VAL A 225 -21.28 -4.87 -10.49
N ILE A 226 -20.00 -4.76 -10.87
CA ILE A 226 -19.08 -3.73 -10.37
C ILE A 226 -19.56 -2.33 -10.76
N LEU A 227 -19.95 -2.11 -12.02
CA LEU A 227 -20.43 -0.82 -12.49
C LEU A 227 -21.74 -0.42 -11.80
N TYR A 228 -22.66 -1.38 -11.61
CA TYR A 228 -23.87 -1.18 -10.82
C TYR A 228 -23.53 -0.79 -9.39
N PHE A 229 -22.58 -1.48 -8.75
CA PHE A 229 -22.17 -1.22 -7.38
C PHE A 229 -21.54 0.16 -7.20
N ILE A 230 -20.60 0.55 -8.07
CA ILE A 230 -19.99 1.88 -8.07
C ILE A 230 -21.07 2.95 -8.22
N GLY A 231 -22.00 2.76 -9.16
CA GLY A 231 -23.11 3.69 -9.36
C GLY A 231 -24.00 3.81 -8.12
N GLN A 232 -24.31 2.70 -7.47
CA GLN A 232 -25.07 2.70 -6.21
C GLN A 232 -24.33 3.36 -5.05
N ASN A 233 -23.04 3.07 -4.88
CA ASN A 233 -22.24 3.62 -3.81
C ASN A 233 -22.09 5.15 -3.94
N SER A 234 -21.89 5.66 -5.16
CA SER A 234 -21.66 7.09 -5.39
C SER A 234 -22.93 7.91 -5.60
N PHE A 235 -23.97 7.33 -6.20
CA PHE A 235 -25.17 8.06 -6.66
C PHE A 235 -26.48 7.45 -6.18
N GLY A 236 -26.45 6.37 -5.41
CA GLY A 236 -27.65 5.74 -4.86
C GLY A 236 -28.30 6.62 -3.79
N GLY A 237 -29.63 6.64 -3.76
CA GLY A 237 -30.38 7.41 -2.77
C GLY A 237 -30.35 6.83 -1.36
N GLY A 238 -29.91 5.56 -1.17
CA GLY A 238 -29.72 4.89 0.12
C GLY A 238 -30.98 4.63 0.98
N ASP A 239 -32.07 5.37 0.79
CA ASP A 239 -33.14 5.42 1.80
C ASP A 239 -34.35 4.53 1.47
N SER A 240 -34.42 3.92 0.29
CA SER A 240 -35.59 3.12 -0.16
C SER A 240 -35.26 2.14 -1.28
N PHE A 241 -36.17 1.19 -1.52
CA PHE A 241 -36.12 0.27 -2.68
C PHE A 241 -35.94 1.02 -4.02
N LYS A 242 -36.58 2.19 -4.16
CA LYS A 242 -36.45 3.03 -5.37
C LYS A 242 -35.00 3.46 -5.60
N GLY A 243 -34.22 3.64 -4.54
CA GLY A 243 -32.78 3.94 -4.61
C GLY A 243 -31.96 2.85 -5.31
N LEU A 244 -32.44 1.60 -5.34
CA LEU A 244 -31.76 0.51 -6.06
C LEU A 244 -31.78 0.66 -7.59
N VAL A 245 -32.63 1.53 -8.12
CA VAL A 245 -32.76 1.74 -9.58
C VAL A 245 -32.71 3.20 -10.00
N VAL A 246 -32.90 4.14 -9.06
CA VAL A 246 -32.83 5.58 -9.33
C VAL A 246 -31.55 6.14 -8.73
N TRP A 247 -30.70 6.67 -9.61
CA TRP A 247 -29.44 7.31 -9.25
C TRP A 247 -29.53 8.82 -9.36
N GLN A 248 -28.96 9.51 -8.39
CA GLN A 248 -28.88 10.96 -8.33
C GLN A 248 -27.45 11.39 -8.65
N PHE A 249 -27.20 11.66 -9.94
CA PHE A 249 -25.89 12.09 -10.39
C PHE A 249 -25.62 13.54 -9.95
N GLN A 250 -24.86 13.69 -8.88
CA GLN A 250 -24.35 14.97 -8.42
C GLN A 250 -22.90 14.81 -7.97
N LEU A 251 -22.03 15.68 -8.48
CA LEU A 251 -20.62 15.73 -8.09
C LEU A 251 -20.36 17.06 -7.39
N LYS A 252 -19.85 17.01 -6.17
CA LYS A 252 -19.54 18.16 -5.32
C LYS A 252 -18.08 18.60 -5.44
N ALA A 253 -17.17 17.67 -5.71
CA ALA A 253 -15.72 17.92 -5.68
C ALA A 253 -15.00 17.32 -6.90
N VAL A 254 -15.20 17.88 -8.10
CA VAL A 254 -14.45 17.45 -9.29
C VAL A 254 -13.14 18.23 -9.40
N ASN A 255 -12.08 17.69 -8.80
CA ASN A 255 -10.76 18.32 -8.81
C ASN A 255 -9.63 17.28 -8.75
N PHE A 256 -8.39 17.74 -8.92
CA PHE A 256 -7.20 16.87 -8.90
C PHE A 256 -7.02 16.16 -7.55
N THR A 257 -7.34 16.81 -6.43
CA THR A 257 -7.25 16.19 -5.09
C THR A 257 -8.13 14.96 -4.98
N SER A 258 -9.40 15.02 -5.42
CA SER A 258 -10.31 13.88 -5.39
C SER A 258 -9.83 12.72 -6.26
N ILE A 259 -9.21 13.02 -7.41
CA ILE A 259 -8.58 12.00 -8.27
C ILE A 259 -7.35 11.40 -7.58
N ALA A 260 -6.50 12.24 -7.00
CA ALA A 260 -5.24 11.83 -6.38
C ALA A 260 -5.46 11.00 -5.11
N GLU A 261 -6.49 11.31 -4.31
CA GLU A 261 -6.88 10.52 -3.13
C GLU A 261 -7.35 9.12 -3.50
N GLY A 262 -8.29 9.00 -4.44
CA GLY A 262 -8.76 7.68 -4.86
C GLY A 262 -7.69 6.88 -5.62
N LEU A 263 -6.80 7.53 -6.38
CA LEU A 263 -5.62 6.87 -6.95
C LEU A 263 -4.64 6.42 -5.86
N ARG A 264 -4.40 7.23 -4.82
CA ARG A 264 -3.54 6.84 -3.70
C ARG A 264 -4.09 5.56 -3.07
N ALA A 265 -5.36 5.54 -2.68
CA ALA A 265 -6.00 4.38 -2.06
C ALA A 265 -5.93 3.16 -2.98
N GLY A 266 -6.43 3.28 -4.22
CA GLY A 266 -6.45 2.19 -5.19
C GLY A 266 -5.07 1.65 -5.58
N ILE A 267 -4.00 2.46 -5.56
CA ILE A 267 -2.64 1.98 -5.82
C ILE A 267 -2.04 1.37 -4.56
N ALA A 268 -1.98 2.13 -3.46
CA ALA A 268 -1.24 1.74 -2.27
C ALA A 268 -1.88 0.53 -1.58
N GLU A 269 -3.20 0.55 -1.42
CA GLU A 269 -3.92 -0.48 -0.69
C GLU A 269 -4.00 -1.77 -1.48
N GLU A 270 -4.18 -1.70 -2.81
CA GLU A 270 -4.13 -2.90 -3.65
C GLU A 270 -2.72 -3.46 -3.79
N TRP A 271 -1.70 -2.61 -3.82
CA TRP A 271 -0.31 -3.08 -3.79
C TRP A 271 -0.01 -3.83 -2.49
N LEU A 272 -0.45 -3.29 -1.35
CA LEU A 272 -0.28 -3.96 -0.07
C LEU A 272 -1.11 -5.25 -0.01
N TYR A 273 -2.41 -5.20 -0.24
CA TYR A 273 -3.30 -6.32 0.06
C TYR A 273 -3.35 -7.37 -1.05
N ARG A 274 -3.45 -6.96 -2.32
CA ARG A 274 -3.65 -7.90 -3.45
C ARG A 274 -2.33 -8.40 -3.99
N TYR A 275 -1.29 -7.57 -3.99
CA TYR A 275 0.02 -8.03 -4.40
C TYR A 275 0.81 -8.66 -3.25
N ILE A 276 1.01 -7.97 -2.12
CA ILE A 276 1.89 -8.49 -1.05
C ILE A 276 1.16 -9.48 -0.13
N VAL A 277 0.13 -9.05 0.60
CA VAL A 277 -0.52 -9.87 1.64
C VAL A 277 -1.17 -11.11 1.05
N LEU A 278 -1.91 -10.99 -0.05
CA LEU A 278 -2.55 -12.13 -0.69
C LEU A 278 -1.51 -13.16 -1.19
N ALA A 279 -0.39 -12.73 -1.77
CA ALA A 279 0.68 -13.63 -2.19
C ALA A 279 1.28 -14.40 -1.00
N LEU A 280 1.52 -13.71 0.12
CA LEU A 280 2.02 -14.34 1.36
C LEU A 280 1.01 -15.35 1.93
N LEU A 281 -0.29 -15.02 1.90
CA LEU A 281 -1.34 -15.93 2.35
C LEU A 281 -1.45 -17.16 1.44
N LEU A 282 -1.38 -16.98 0.11
CA LEU A 282 -1.43 -18.08 -0.87
C LEU A 282 -0.24 -19.03 -0.72
N HIS A 283 0.95 -18.48 -0.44
CA HIS A 283 2.13 -19.28 -0.13
C HIS A 283 1.97 -20.00 1.21
N GLY A 284 1.52 -19.31 2.26
CA GLY A 284 1.31 -19.91 3.57
C GLY A 284 0.28 -21.04 3.58
N LEU A 285 -0.71 -20.99 2.68
CA LEU A 285 -1.76 -21.99 2.55
C LEU A 285 -1.56 -22.95 1.37
N HIS A 286 -0.35 -23.06 0.80
CA HIS A 286 -0.13 -23.82 -0.44
C HIS A 286 -0.54 -25.29 -0.40
N ASP A 287 -0.34 -25.97 0.74
CA ASP A 287 -0.75 -27.38 0.93
C ASP A 287 -2.22 -27.54 1.35
N SER A 288 -2.95 -26.44 1.53
CA SER A 288 -4.32 -26.45 2.02
C SER A 288 -5.33 -26.48 0.88
N ARG A 289 -6.39 -27.29 1.02
CA ARG A 289 -7.58 -27.20 0.14
C ARG A 289 -8.24 -25.81 0.14
N TRP A 290 -7.93 -25.01 1.17
CA TRP A 290 -8.40 -23.65 1.35
C TRP A 290 -7.44 -22.60 0.80
N GLN A 291 -6.37 -22.96 0.06
CA GLN A 291 -5.39 -22.00 -0.45
C GLN A 291 -6.05 -20.75 -1.05
N ILE A 292 -6.83 -20.89 -2.12
CA ILE A 292 -7.48 -19.74 -2.77
C ILE A 292 -8.56 -19.12 -1.88
N GLY A 293 -9.54 -19.90 -1.42
CA GLY A 293 -10.70 -19.36 -0.72
C GLY A 293 -10.36 -18.76 0.65
N GLY A 294 -9.49 -19.43 1.41
CA GLY A 294 -8.99 -18.96 2.70
C GLY A 294 -8.08 -17.74 2.57
N SER A 295 -7.22 -17.67 1.55
CA SER A 295 -6.42 -16.47 1.30
C SER A 295 -7.28 -15.28 0.89
N VAL A 296 -8.31 -15.48 0.04
CA VAL A 296 -9.27 -14.41 -0.31
C VAL A 296 -10.01 -13.92 0.93
N PHE A 297 -10.54 -14.85 1.74
CA PHE A 297 -11.26 -14.51 2.97
C PHE A 297 -10.39 -13.72 3.95
N LEU A 298 -9.19 -14.22 4.27
CA LEU A 298 -8.27 -13.57 5.22
C LEU A 298 -7.76 -12.24 4.69
N CYS A 299 -7.45 -12.13 3.39
CA CYS A 299 -7.01 -10.89 2.77
C CYS A 299 -8.07 -9.79 2.89
N GLY A 300 -9.33 -10.09 2.51
CA GLY A 300 -10.41 -9.11 2.66
C GLY A 300 -10.75 -8.79 4.11
N PHE A 301 -10.70 -9.77 5.01
CA PHE A 301 -10.92 -9.53 6.44
C PHE A 301 -9.86 -8.59 7.03
N LEU A 302 -8.58 -8.84 6.76
CA LEU A 302 -7.48 -7.98 7.22
C LEU A 302 -7.60 -6.57 6.63
N PHE A 303 -7.92 -6.47 5.33
CA PHE A 303 -8.13 -5.20 4.64
C PHE A 303 -9.22 -4.36 5.31
N GLY A 304 -10.38 -4.95 5.61
CA GLY A 304 -11.45 -4.22 6.26
C GLY A 304 -11.18 -3.91 7.74
N VAL A 305 -10.64 -4.84 8.53
CA VAL A 305 -10.28 -4.57 9.94
C VAL A 305 -9.27 -3.44 10.07
N TRP A 306 -8.38 -3.29 9.09
CA TRP A 306 -7.40 -2.21 9.07
C TRP A 306 -8.05 -0.81 9.01
N HIS A 307 -9.27 -0.69 8.49
CA HIS A 307 -10.02 0.58 8.49
C HIS A 307 -10.51 1.01 9.88
N LEU A 308 -10.36 0.18 10.92
CA LEU A 308 -10.66 0.60 12.29
C LEU A 308 -9.85 1.82 12.74
N ASP A 309 -8.70 2.09 12.12
CA ASP A 309 -7.89 3.29 12.39
C ASP A 309 -8.68 4.60 12.15
N ASN A 310 -9.63 4.58 11.22
CA ASN A 310 -10.47 5.75 10.93
C ASN A 310 -11.37 6.15 12.12
N ALA A 311 -11.58 5.29 13.11
CA ALA A 311 -12.28 5.66 14.35
C ALA A 311 -11.61 6.82 15.11
N SER A 312 -10.35 7.14 14.80
CA SER A 312 -9.66 8.32 15.32
C SER A 312 -10.16 9.65 14.73
N VAL A 313 -10.77 9.62 13.54
CA VAL A 313 -11.17 10.82 12.77
C VAL A 313 -12.63 10.84 12.34
N GLN A 314 -13.38 9.75 12.50
CA GLN A 314 -14.81 9.66 12.17
C GLN A 314 -15.62 8.86 13.21
N PRO A 315 -16.96 8.98 13.23
CA PRO A 315 -17.80 8.29 14.22
C PRO A 315 -17.65 6.76 14.18
N LEU A 316 -17.65 6.11 15.36
CA LEU A 316 -17.46 4.66 15.47
C LEU A 316 -18.43 3.84 14.61
N LEU A 317 -19.73 4.20 14.58
CA LEU A 317 -20.71 3.49 13.77
C LEU A 317 -20.46 3.63 12.26
N ALA A 318 -19.96 4.81 11.82
CA ALA A 318 -19.54 4.99 10.42
C ALA A 318 -18.31 4.14 10.11
N THR A 319 -17.36 4.04 11.04
CA THR A 319 -16.20 3.16 10.89
C THR A 319 -16.57 1.69 10.84
N LEU A 320 -17.52 1.22 11.66
CA LEU A 320 -17.96 -0.18 11.62
C LEU A 320 -18.66 -0.54 10.30
N ASP A 321 -19.47 0.39 9.78
CA ASP A 321 -20.08 0.26 8.45
C ASP A 321 -19.01 0.20 7.35
N GLN A 322 -18.03 1.13 7.39
CA GLN A 322 -16.88 1.13 6.49
C GLN A 322 -16.06 -0.17 6.58
N VAL A 323 -15.84 -0.70 7.77
CA VAL A 323 -15.13 -1.98 7.98
C VAL A 323 -15.90 -3.11 7.31
N GLN A 324 -17.22 -3.22 7.50
CA GLN A 324 -18.06 -4.21 6.83
C GLN A 324 -17.94 -4.10 5.30
N PHE A 325 -18.14 -2.88 4.78
CA PHE A 325 -18.04 -2.58 3.35
C PHE A 325 -16.66 -2.96 2.77
N ALA A 326 -15.59 -2.58 3.48
CA ALA A 326 -14.22 -2.88 3.09
C ALA A 326 -13.92 -4.38 3.15
N ILE A 327 -14.45 -5.14 4.10
CA ILE A 327 -14.31 -6.61 4.12
C ILE A 327 -14.93 -7.23 2.87
N ILE A 328 -16.17 -6.84 2.55
CA ILE A 328 -16.95 -7.44 1.45
C ILE A 328 -16.33 -7.10 0.09
N THR A 329 -16.05 -5.81 -0.13
CA THR A 329 -15.33 -5.34 -1.32
C THR A 329 -13.92 -5.95 -1.37
N GLY A 330 -13.31 -6.08 -0.20
CA GLY A 330 -12.11 -6.83 0.14
C GLY A 330 -12.02 -8.18 -0.58
N TRP A 331 -12.98 -9.03 -0.26
CA TRP A 331 -13.09 -10.38 -0.81
C TRP A 331 -13.31 -10.37 -2.33
N LEU A 332 -14.18 -9.49 -2.84
CA LEU A 332 -14.46 -9.43 -4.27
C LEU A 332 -13.22 -9.03 -5.07
N ILE A 333 -12.53 -7.97 -4.67
CA ILE A 333 -11.33 -7.49 -5.37
C ILE A 333 -10.22 -8.56 -5.36
N ALA A 334 -10.03 -9.27 -4.24
CA ALA A 334 -9.07 -10.37 -4.17
C ALA A 334 -9.46 -11.53 -5.12
N ALA A 335 -10.74 -11.93 -5.15
CA ALA A 335 -11.23 -12.94 -6.09
C ALA A 335 -11.10 -12.49 -7.55
N LEU A 336 -11.40 -11.22 -7.86
CA LEU A 336 -11.24 -10.64 -9.20
C LEU A 336 -9.79 -10.62 -9.64
N TYR A 337 -8.86 -10.23 -8.76
CA TYR A 337 -7.44 -10.26 -9.08
C TYR A 337 -6.98 -11.68 -9.42
N LEU A 338 -7.34 -12.68 -8.61
CA LEU A 338 -6.98 -14.06 -8.91
C LEU A 338 -7.64 -14.59 -10.18
N TYR A 339 -8.90 -14.26 -10.42
CA TYR A 339 -9.63 -14.71 -11.61
C TYR A 339 -9.07 -14.10 -12.89
N THR A 340 -8.91 -12.77 -12.88
CA THR A 340 -8.47 -11.99 -14.05
C THR A 340 -6.98 -12.07 -14.27
N GLY A 341 -6.18 -12.35 -13.23
CA GLY A 341 -4.71 -12.37 -13.28
C GLY A 341 -4.07 -11.03 -13.62
N SER A 342 -4.86 -9.94 -13.69
CA SER A 342 -4.38 -8.61 -14.05
C SER A 342 -4.53 -7.66 -12.89
N PHE A 343 -3.42 -7.06 -12.47
CA PHE A 343 -3.35 -6.15 -11.33
C PHE A 343 -3.98 -4.77 -11.62
N ILE A 344 -4.20 -4.41 -12.89
CA ILE A 344 -4.96 -3.19 -13.20
C ILE A 344 -6.43 -3.31 -12.79
N VAL A 345 -7.00 -4.52 -12.76
CA VAL A 345 -8.41 -4.73 -12.39
C VAL A 345 -8.70 -4.32 -10.94
N PRO A 346 -7.97 -4.81 -9.91
CA PRO A 346 -8.21 -4.37 -8.55
C PRO A 346 -7.95 -2.87 -8.37
N VAL A 347 -6.88 -2.33 -8.96
CA VAL A 347 -6.54 -0.90 -8.88
C VAL A 347 -7.63 -0.03 -9.51
N ALA A 348 -8.09 -0.38 -10.72
CA ALA A 348 -9.11 0.40 -11.43
C ALA A 348 -10.48 0.34 -10.76
N PHE A 349 -10.85 -0.82 -10.21
CA PHE A 349 -12.10 -0.93 -9.44
C PHE A 349 -12.02 -0.10 -8.17
N HIS A 350 -11.00 -0.29 -7.34
CA HIS A 350 -10.88 0.44 -6.07
C HIS A 350 -10.74 1.95 -6.29
N ALA A 351 -9.80 2.38 -7.15
CA ALA A 351 -9.65 3.82 -7.43
C ALA A 351 -10.92 4.41 -8.05
N GLY A 352 -11.59 3.69 -8.96
CA GLY A 352 -12.83 4.17 -9.57
C GLY A 352 -13.95 4.37 -8.55
N LEU A 353 -14.09 3.42 -7.61
CA LEU A 353 -15.04 3.48 -6.50
C LEU A 353 -14.77 4.71 -5.62
N ASP A 354 -13.54 4.88 -5.15
CA ASP A 354 -13.16 5.97 -4.25
C ASP A 354 -13.22 7.33 -4.92
N ILE A 355 -12.72 7.46 -6.16
CA ILE A 355 -12.77 8.73 -6.89
C ILE A 355 -14.22 9.20 -7.03
N LEU A 356 -15.12 8.30 -7.45
CA LEU A 356 -16.52 8.67 -7.64
C LEU A 356 -17.24 8.92 -6.30
N ALA A 357 -16.96 8.14 -5.26
CA ALA A 357 -17.50 8.35 -3.92
C ALA A 357 -17.06 9.70 -3.33
N ILE A 358 -15.77 10.06 -3.46
CA ILE A 358 -15.22 11.34 -2.99
C ILE A 358 -15.80 12.49 -3.83
N MET A 359 -15.86 12.35 -5.15
CA MET A 359 -16.41 13.41 -6.00
C MET A 359 -17.90 13.64 -5.71
N ALA A 360 -18.68 12.61 -5.43
CA ALA A 360 -20.11 12.72 -5.13
C ALA A 360 -20.37 13.27 -3.71
N SER A 361 -19.63 12.79 -2.71
CA SER A 361 -19.82 13.19 -1.31
C SER A 361 -19.14 14.52 -0.96
N GLY A 362 -18.03 14.84 -1.63
CA GLY A 362 -17.14 15.97 -1.35
C GLY A 362 -16.12 15.72 -0.24
N THR A 363 -16.00 14.49 0.28
CA THR A 363 -15.11 14.14 1.40
C THR A 363 -14.61 12.70 1.30
N THR A 364 -13.52 12.38 2.00
CA THR A 364 -13.01 11.02 2.19
C THR A 364 -13.57 10.35 3.45
N LEU A 365 -14.20 11.12 4.35
CA LEU A 365 -14.73 10.62 5.62
C LEU A 365 -16.14 10.05 5.46
N SER A 366 -16.41 8.95 6.16
CA SER A 366 -17.74 8.35 6.21
C SER A 366 -18.62 9.02 7.27
N SER A 367 -19.91 9.19 6.97
CA SER A 367 -20.93 9.64 7.93
C SER A 367 -21.70 8.46 8.49
N THR A 368 -22.24 8.59 9.70
CA THR A 368 -23.08 7.53 10.30
C THR A 368 -24.32 7.28 9.43
N PRO A 369 -24.52 6.06 8.90
CA PRO A 369 -25.68 5.77 8.07
C PRO A 369 -26.96 5.77 8.91
N THR A 370 -28.07 6.16 8.30
CA THR A 370 -29.40 5.87 8.86
C THR A 370 -29.65 4.35 8.79
N PHE A 371 -30.62 3.86 9.56
CA PHE A 371 -31.00 2.44 9.49
C PHE A 371 -31.36 2.00 8.06
N ASN A 372 -32.09 2.84 7.32
CA ASN A 372 -32.48 2.52 5.94
C ASN A 372 -31.26 2.49 5.01
N GLN A 373 -30.32 3.43 5.15
CA GLN A 373 -29.07 3.46 4.38
C GLN A 373 -28.25 2.21 4.62
N TYR A 374 -28.09 1.83 5.89
CA TYR A 374 -27.39 0.59 6.25
C TYR A 374 -28.08 -0.64 5.67
N LEU A 375 -29.41 -0.74 5.80
CA LEU A 375 -30.18 -1.88 5.30
C LEU A 375 -30.06 -2.03 3.78
N TRP A 376 -30.28 -0.95 3.01
CA TRP A 376 -30.22 -1.00 1.56
C TRP A 376 -28.79 -1.13 1.04
N GLY A 377 -27.81 -0.50 1.70
CA GLY A 377 -26.39 -0.69 1.44
C GLY A 377 -25.98 -2.16 1.60
N THR A 378 -26.38 -2.78 2.71
CA THR A 378 -26.13 -4.21 2.97
C THR A 378 -26.75 -5.10 1.88
N ILE A 379 -27.96 -4.80 1.41
CA ILE A 379 -28.59 -5.55 0.30
C ILE A 379 -27.75 -5.46 -0.99
N VAL A 380 -27.21 -4.29 -1.29
CA VAL A 380 -26.32 -4.09 -2.44
C VAL A 380 -25.00 -4.84 -2.24
N GLU A 381 -24.40 -4.79 -1.05
CA GLU A 381 -23.18 -5.52 -0.70
C GLU A 381 -23.34 -7.05 -0.81
N LEU A 382 -24.52 -7.60 -0.51
CA LEU A 382 -24.79 -9.03 -0.69
C LEU A 382 -24.59 -9.47 -2.14
N THR A 383 -24.81 -8.60 -3.12
CA THR A 383 -24.51 -8.93 -4.53
C THR A 383 -23.03 -9.16 -4.77
N LEU A 384 -22.15 -8.43 -4.06
CA LEU A 384 -20.70 -8.63 -4.13
C LEU A 384 -20.28 -9.93 -3.44
N VAL A 385 -20.89 -10.27 -2.31
CA VAL A 385 -20.67 -11.55 -1.63
C VAL A 385 -21.05 -12.71 -2.55
N LEU A 386 -22.23 -12.64 -3.18
CA LEU A 386 -22.70 -13.66 -4.12
C LEU A 386 -21.76 -13.78 -5.32
N LEU A 387 -21.32 -12.66 -5.89
CA LEU A 387 -20.35 -12.67 -7.00
C LEU A 387 -19.01 -13.29 -6.56
N THR A 388 -18.53 -12.96 -5.37
CA THR A 388 -17.29 -13.52 -4.80
C THR A 388 -17.39 -15.04 -4.65
N VAL A 389 -18.46 -15.53 -3.99
CA VAL A 389 -18.70 -16.98 -3.82
C VAL A 389 -18.82 -17.66 -5.18
N TRP A 390 -19.51 -17.05 -6.12
CA TRP A 390 -19.63 -17.58 -7.47
C TRP A 390 -18.27 -17.69 -8.18
N LEU A 391 -17.42 -16.67 -8.11
CA LEU A 391 -16.05 -16.72 -8.64
C LEU A 391 -15.20 -17.82 -7.98
N LEU A 392 -15.38 -18.03 -6.68
CA LEU A 392 -14.66 -19.04 -5.88
C LEU A 392 -15.21 -20.47 -6.05
N THR A 393 -16.08 -20.75 -7.03
CA THR A 393 -16.65 -22.08 -7.26
C THR A 393 -16.50 -22.57 -8.70
N GLY A 394 -16.46 -23.90 -8.86
CA GLY A 394 -16.39 -24.57 -10.16
C GLY A 394 -15.15 -24.18 -10.98
N ARG A 395 -15.30 -24.21 -12.31
CA ARG A 395 -14.22 -23.90 -13.26
C ARG A 395 -13.63 -22.49 -13.11
N ARG A 396 -14.34 -21.56 -12.48
CA ARG A 396 -13.84 -20.19 -12.24
C ARG A 396 -12.74 -20.18 -11.20
N LYS A 397 -12.90 -20.96 -10.12
CA LYS A 397 -11.85 -21.18 -9.12
C LYS A 397 -10.65 -21.89 -9.75
N ASP A 398 -10.88 -22.86 -10.62
CA ASP A 398 -9.80 -23.58 -11.29
C ASP A 398 -8.97 -22.62 -12.15
N ALA A 399 -9.60 -21.67 -12.85
CA ALA A 399 -8.90 -20.65 -13.63
C ALA A 399 -7.97 -19.76 -12.77
N MET A 400 -8.28 -19.55 -11.49
CA MET A 400 -7.45 -18.75 -10.58
C MET A 400 -6.08 -19.38 -10.30
N THR A 401 -5.95 -20.71 -10.48
CA THR A 401 -4.68 -21.43 -10.28
C THR A 401 -3.57 -20.88 -11.18
N TRP A 402 -3.92 -20.44 -12.39
CA TRP A 402 -2.97 -19.77 -13.29
C TRP A 402 -2.34 -18.54 -12.64
N THR A 403 -3.13 -17.72 -11.94
CA THR A 403 -2.60 -16.53 -11.25
C THR A 403 -1.78 -16.92 -10.03
N VAL A 404 -2.24 -17.90 -9.25
CA VAL A 404 -1.51 -18.41 -8.07
C VAL A 404 -0.12 -18.91 -8.48
N ASP A 405 -0.04 -19.72 -9.54
CA ASP A 405 1.21 -20.29 -10.05
C ASP A 405 2.20 -19.25 -10.60
N ASN A 406 1.69 -18.10 -11.03
CA ASN A 406 2.51 -16.98 -11.51
C ASN A 406 3.04 -16.08 -10.38
N ILE A 407 2.40 -16.09 -9.21
CA ILE A 407 2.77 -15.23 -8.07
C ILE A 407 3.62 -16.00 -7.06
N VAL A 408 3.21 -17.22 -6.70
CA VAL A 408 3.79 -17.99 -5.60
C VAL A 408 5.07 -18.72 -6.03
N PRO A 409 6.19 -18.52 -5.30
CA PRO A 409 7.45 -19.22 -5.55
C PRO A 409 7.33 -20.75 -5.57
N GLY A 410 7.98 -21.38 -6.55
CA GLY A 410 8.12 -22.84 -6.60
C GLY A 410 7.01 -23.61 -7.33
N ASN A 411 5.97 -22.95 -7.84
CA ASN A 411 4.97 -23.60 -8.70
C ASN A 411 5.51 -23.82 -10.14
N THR A 412 4.90 -24.73 -10.90
CA THR A 412 5.44 -25.20 -12.19
C THR A 412 5.58 -24.11 -13.27
N LEU A 413 4.85 -22.99 -13.14
CA LEU A 413 4.99 -21.82 -14.01
C LEU A 413 6.07 -20.82 -13.55
N HIS A 414 6.65 -21.03 -12.37
CA HIS A 414 7.56 -20.09 -11.70
C HIS A 414 8.93 -19.94 -12.39
N PHE A 415 9.24 -20.75 -13.41
CA PHE A 415 10.46 -20.63 -14.22
C PHE A 415 10.29 -20.80 -15.75
N SER A 416 9.08 -21.04 -16.26
CA SER A 416 8.87 -21.39 -17.68
C SER A 416 8.57 -20.22 -18.61
N THR A 417 8.42 -18.99 -18.10
CA THR A 417 8.27 -17.78 -18.92
C THR A 417 9.41 -16.80 -18.66
N PRO A 418 10.43 -16.74 -19.54
CA PRO A 418 11.43 -15.69 -19.46
C PRO A 418 10.77 -14.34 -19.77
N PHE A 419 10.87 -13.40 -18.83
CA PHE A 419 10.39 -12.03 -19.01
C PHE A 419 11.41 -11.19 -19.80
N ILE A 420 12.00 -11.74 -20.86
CA ILE A 420 12.77 -11.00 -21.87
C ILE A 420 12.66 -11.78 -23.19
N GLN A 421 11.69 -11.39 -24.03
CA GLN A 421 11.74 -11.41 -25.49
C GLN A 421 10.46 -10.78 -26.04
N ALA A 422 10.47 -9.44 -26.10
CA ALA A 422 9.85 -8.61 -27.12
C ALA A 422 10.41 -7.20 -26.97
#